data_AF-A0A843ISY7-F1
#
_entry.id   AF-A0A843ISY7-F1
#
_cell.length_a   1.000
_cell.length_b   1.000
_cell.length_c   1.000
_cell.angle_alpha   90.00
_cell.angle_beta   90.00
_cell.angle_gamma   90.00
#
_symmetry.space_group_name_H-M   'P 1'
#
loop_
_entity.id
_entity.type
_entity.pdbx_description
1 polymer ?
#
loop_
_entity_poly.entity_id
_entity_poly.type
_entity_poly.pdbx_seq_one_letter_code
_entity_poly.pdbx_strand_id
1 'polypeptide(L)' 'HPVFGEVIDGMNVVDKIAAVKTDYSDRPMTEVKIKKASII' A
#
# COMPACT_ATOMS: atom_id res chain seq x y z
N HIS A 1 -15.55 10.16 -4.36
CA HIS A 1 -14.23 10.42 -4.96
C HIS A 1 -14.14 9.67 -6.28
N PRO A 2 -13.74 10.32 -7.40
CA PRO A 2 -13.61 9.64 -8.69
C PRO A 2 -12.46 8.64 -8.67
N VAL A 3 -12.65 7.49 -9.32
CA VAL A 3 -11.64 6.44 -9.46
C VAL A 3 -10.69 6.82 -10.59
N PHE A 4 -9.37 6.76 -10.35
CA PHE A 4 -8.33 7.19 -11.29
C PHE A 4 -7.45 6.03 -11.80
N GLY A 5 -7.68 4.80 -11.34
CA GLY A 5 -6.92 3.63 -11.75
C GLY A 5 -7.16 2.43 -10.84
N GLU A 6 -6.63 1.27 -11.25
CA GLU A 6 -6.72 0.02 -10.51
C GLU A 6 -5.36 -0.71 -10.50
N VAL A 7 -5.17 -1.60 -9.53
CA VAL A 7 -3.95 -2.41 -9.40
C VAL A 7 -4.10 -3.64 -10.30
N ILE A 8 -3.34 -3.69 -11.38
CA ILE A 8 -3.39 -4.83 -12.34
C ILE A 8 -2.41 -5.96 -11.99
N ASP A 9 -1.41 -5.71 -11.14
CA ASP A 9 -0.43 -6.70 -10.70
C ASP A 9 0.06 -6.39 -9.27
N GLY A 10 0.48 -7.42 -8.53
CA GLY A 10 1.02 -7.27 -7.17
C GLY A 10 -0.03 -7.13 -6.06
N MET A 11 -1.28 -7.53 -6.30
CA MET A 11 -2.35 -7.51 -5.27
C MET A 11 -1.98 -8.28 -4.00
N ASN A 12 -1.23 -9.37 -4.12
CA ASN A 12 -0.69 -10.11 -2.98
C ASN A 12 0.23 -9.27 -2.07
N VAL A 13 0.91 -8.25 -2.60
CA VAL A 13 1.71 -7.31 -1.82
C VAL A 13 0.81 -6.30 -1.13
N VAL A 14 -0.24 -5.82 -1.82
CA VAL A 14 -1.26 -4.94 -1.24
C VAL A 14 -1.92 -5.62 -0.03
N ASP A 15 -2.31 -6.88 -0.15
CA ASP A 15 -2.91 -7.66 0.94
C ASP A 15 -1.96 -7.82 2.13
N LYS A 16 -0.66 -8.06 1.87
CA LYS A 16 0.36 -8.14 2.93
C LYS A 16 0.54 -6.81 3.64
N ILE A 17 0.49 -5.69 2.91
CA ILE A 17 0.55 -4.35 3.50
C ILE A 17 -0.70 -4.08 4.35
N ALA A 18 -1.89 -4.51 3.90
CA ALA A 18 -3.12 -4.35 4.67
C ALA A 18 -3.12 -5.16 5.99
N ALA A 19 -2.38 -6.26 6.06
CA ALA A 19 -2.28 -7.11 7.24
C ALA A 19 -1.21 -6.69 8.26
N VAL A 20 -0.44 -5.62 8.02
CA VAL A 20 0.60 -5.17 8.96
C VAL A 20 -0.03 -4.61 10.24
N LYS A 21 0.64 -4.81 11.38
CA LYS A 21 0.18 -4.25 12.65
C LYS A 21 0.19 -2.73 12.59
N THR A 22 -0.90 -2.12 13.01
CA THR A 22 -1.04 -0.67 13.15
C THR A 22 -1.02 -0.26 14.63
N ASP A 23 -0.69 1.00 14.88
CA ASP A 23 -0.85 1.62 16.19
C ASP A 23 -2.28 2.13 16.41
N TYR A 24 -2.50 2.84 17.53
CA TYR A 24 -3.80 3.41 17.87
C TYR A 24 -4.32 4.46 16.87
N SER A 25 -3.45 5.02 16.03
CA SER A 25 -3.80 6.01 14.99
C SER A 25 -3.85 5.38 13.59
N ASP A 26 -4.03 4.06 13.50
CA ASP A 26 -4.00 3.29 12.25
C ASP A 26 -2.68 3.41 11.46
N ARG A 27 -1.60 3.86 12.10
CA ARG A 27 -0.30 3.97 11.44
C ARG A 27 0.41 2.61 11.48
N PRO A 28 0.93 2.11 10.34
CA PRO A 28 1.74 0.91 10.33
C PRO A 28 2.92 0.99 11.30
N MET A 29 3.03 0.02 12.21
CA MET A 29 4.16 -0.09 13.13
C MET A 29 5.47 -0.38 12.39
N THR A 30 5.37 -1.07 11.25
CA THR A 30 6.47 -1.26 10.31
C THR A 30 6.32 -0.29 9.15
N GLU A 31 7.40 0.40 8.82
CA GLU A 31 7.37 1.45 7.82
C GLU A 31 7.21 0.89 6.40
N VAL A 32 6.16 1.30 5.70
CA VAL A 32 5.89 0.94 4.30
C VAL A 32 6.19 2.16 3.42
N LYS A 33 7.34 2.17 2.75
CA LYS A 33 7.81 3.28 1.91
C LYS A 33 7.86 2.92 0.42
N ILE A 34 7.48 3.87 -0.42
CA ILE A 34 7.72 3.81 -1.86
C ILE A 34 9.18 4.18 -2.13
N LYS A 35 9.98 3.21 -2.58
CA LYS A 35 11.42 3.43 -2.88
C LYS A 35 11.64 4.09 -4.24
N LYS A 36 10.80 3.76 -5.22
CA LYS A 36 10.87 4.24 -6.60
C LYS A 36 9.49 4.19 -7.23
N ALA A 37 9.17 5.18 -8.04
CA ALA A 37 8.00 5.19 -8.91
C ALA A 37 8.46 5.62 -10.32
N SER A 38 7.92 4.98 -11.35
CA SER A 38 8.20 5.30 -12.74
C SER A 38 6.91 5.27 -13.54
N ILE A 39 6.80 6.18 -14.49
CA ILE A 39 5.75 6.17 -15.51
C ILE A 39 6.31 5.39 -16.70
N ILE A 40 5.48 4.52 -17.28
CA ILE A 40 5.81 3.75 -18.49
C ILE A 40 5.46 4.59 -19.70
#